data_AF-A0A426UHK2-F1
#
_entry.id   AF-A0A426UHK2-F1
#
_cell.length_a   1.000
_cell.length_b   1.000
_cell.length_c   1.000
_cell.angle_alpha   90.00
_cell.angle_beta   90.00
_cell.angle_gamma   90.00
#
_symmetry.space_group_name_H-M   'P 1'
#
loop_
_entity.id
_entity.type
_entity.pdbx_description
1 polymer ?
#
loop_
_entity_poly.entity_id
_entity_poly.type
_entity_poly.pdbx_seq_one_letter_code
_entity_poly.pdbx_strand_id
1 'polypeptide(L)' 'MDDLDEELPVLSFTGPGDYRLRVHARGRDTAIDQAPDQITEWYLIQAWPAAAQPARVLRQTDSYGASVRTR' A
#
# COMPACT_ATOMS: atom_id res chain seq x y z
N MET A 1 -4.53 15.12 16.25
CA MET A 1 -4.41 13.91 15.42
C MET A 1 -5.82 13.43 15.15
N ASP A 2 -6.61 14.29 14.51
CA ASP A 2 -8.07 14.18 14.37
C ASP A 2 -8.49 14.32 12.89
N ASP A 3 -7.55 14.31 11.94
CA ASP A 3 -7.81 14.73 10.54
C ASP A 3 -7.79 13.55 9.55
N LEU A 4 -8.36 12.40 9.90
CA LEU A 4 -8.72 11.38 8.91
C LEU A 4 -10.23 11.08 9.02
N ASP A 5 -11.03 12.13 8.88
CA ASP A 5 -12.48 12.04 8.62
C ASP A 5 -12.79 11.55 7.18
N GLU A 6 -11.77 11.19 6.40
CA GLU A 6 -11.94 10.75 5.02
C GLU A 6 -12.33 9.27 4.98
N GLU A 7 -13.58 9.01 4.60
CA GLU A 7 -14.08 7.66 4.33
C GLU A 7 -13.21 7.02 3.25
N LEU A 8 -12.44 5.99 3.62
CA LEU A 8 -11.60 5.27 2.69
C LEU A 8 -12.48 4.66 1.57
N PRO A 9 -11.98 4.64 0.32
CA PRO A 9 -12.76 4.11 -0.78
C PRO A 9 -13.08 2.62 -0.56
N VAL A 10 -14.34 2.26 -0.78
CA VAL A 10 -14.78 0.86 -0.77
C VAL A 10 -14.13 0.13 -1.94
N LEU A 11 -13.15 -0.74 -1.67
CA LEU A 11 -12.45 -1.50 -2.72
C LEU A 11 -13.29 -2.65 -3.32
N SER A 12 -14.41 -3.00 -2.68
CA SER A 12 -15.33 -4.05 -3.13
C SER A 12 -16.44 -3.50 -4.03
N PHE A 13 -16.04 -2.85 -5.13
CA PHE A 13 -16.93 -2.09 -6.02
C PHE A 13 -18.07 -2.91 -6.66
N THR A 14 -17.94 -4.25 -6.71
CA THR A 14 -18.94 -5.16 -7.30
C THR A 14 -19.68 -6.01 -6.26
N GLY A 15 -19.68 -5.57 -4.99
CA GLY A 15 -20.31 -6.29 -3.88
C GLY A 15 -19.40 -7.33 -3.20
N PRO A 16 -19.96 -8.17 -2.31
CA PRO A 16 -19.20 -9.16 -1.54
C PRO A 16 -18.51 -10.20 -2.42
N GLY A 17 -17.30 -10.62 -2.05
CA GLY A 17 -16.55 -11.66 -2.74
C GLY A 17 -15.04 -11.51 -2.60
N ASP A 18 -14.30 -12.38 -3.29
CA ASP A 18 -12.85 -12.31 -3.34
C ASP A 18 -12.38 -11.25 -4.33
N TYR A 19 -11.46 -10.41 -3.86
CA TYR A 19 -10.77 -9.43 -4.68
C TYR A 19 -9.27 -9.65 -4.58
N ARG A 20 -8.57 -9.44 -5.69
CA ARG A 20 -7.12 -9.28 -5.68
C ARG A 20 -6.77 -7.82 -5.66
N LEU A 21 -5.68 -7.54 -4.96
CA LEU A 21 -5.07 -6.23 -4.88
C LEU A 21 -3.71 -6.25 -5.57
N ARG A 22 -3.41 -5.18 -6.30
CA ARG A 22 -2.05 -4.84 -6.73
C ARG A 22 -1.68 -3.52 -6.12
N VAL A 23 -0.59 -3.53 -5.36
CA VAL A 23 -0.09 -2.36 -4.65
C VAL A 23 1.25 -1.95 -5.25
N HIS A 24 1.35 -0.69 -5.64
CA HIS A 24 2.59 -0.04 -6.03
C HIS A 24 2.90 1.05 -5.02
N ALA A 25 4.13 1.10 -4.55
CA ALA A 25 4.60 2.16 -3.67
C ALA A 25 5.83 2.85 -4.28
N ARG A 26 5.97 4.15 -4.06
CA ARG A 26 7.19 4.92 -4.35
C ARG A 26 7.48 5.89 -3.20
N GLY A 27 8.76 6.23 -3.02
CA GLY A 27 9.19 7.16 -1.95
C GLY A 27 9.29 6.53 -0.56
N ARG A 28 9.20 5.19 -0.47
CA ARG A 28 9.26 4.38 0.75
C ARG A 28 10.50 4.62 1.63
N ASP A 29 11.59 5.09 1.03
CA ASP A 29 12.88 5.37 1.69
C ASP A 29 13.11 6.87 1.97
N THR A 30 12.20 7.75 1.55
CA THR A 30 12.43 9.20 1.58
C THR A 30 12.26 9.82 2.97
N ALA A 31 11.30 9.33 3.77
CA ALA A 31 11.00 9.84 5.11
C ALA A 31 10.79 8.67 6.09
N ILE A 32 11.90 8.00 6.41
CA ILE A 32 11.91 6.77 7.21
C ILE A 32 11.39 7.01 8.64
N ASP A 33 11.62 8.20 9.19
CA ASP A 33 11.14 8.64 10.51
C ASP A 33 9.65 9.02 10.53
N GLN A 34 8.97 8.98 9.37
CA GLN A 34 7.56 9.32 9.19
C GLN A 34 7.22 10.76 9.61
N ALA A 35 8.20 11.67 9.62
CA ALA A 35 8.00 13.07 9.97
C ALA A 35 8.33 14.05 8.82
N PRO A 36 7.83 13.85 7.58
CA PRO A 36 8.13 14.78 6.50
C PRO A 36 7.21 16.01 6.53
N ASP A 37 7.76 17.18 6.19
CA ASP A 37 6.99 18.41 5.99
C ASP A 37 6.10 18.38 4.73
N GLN A 38 6.33 17.41 3.84
CA GLN A 38 5.63 17.25 2.56
C GLN A 38 5.32 15.77 2.29
N ILE A 39 4.33 15.49 1.43
CA ILE A 39 4.00 14.10 1.04
C ILE A 39 5.15 13.51 0.21
N THR A 40 5.89 12.58 0.80
CA THR A 40 7.05 11.92 0.17
C THR A 40 6.76 10.52 -0.33
N GLU A 41 5.69 9.90 0.15
CA GLU A 41 5.31 8.53 -0.17
C GLU A 41 3.97 8.49 -0.92
N TRP A 42 3.92 7.66 -1.97
CA TRP A 42 2.73 7.54 -2.83
C TRP A 42 2.39 6.08 -3.07
N TYR A 43 1.09 5.78 -3.06
CA TYR A 43 0.54 4.47 -3.34
C TYR A 43 -0.41 4.50 -4.53
N LEU A 44 -0.30 3.50 -5.39
CA LEU A 44 -1.33 3.14 -6.37
C LEU A 44 -1.86 1.76 -5.98
N ILE A 45 -3.15 1.71 -5.68
CA ILE A 45 -3.87 0.49 -5.31
C ILE A 45 -4.87 0.18 -6.42
N GLN A 46 -4.76 -1.01 -6.99
CA GLN A 46 -5.71 -1.53 -7.96
C GLN A 46 -6.43 -2.74 -7.35
N ALA A 47 -7.75 -2.77 -7.46
CA ALA A 47 -8.59 -3.86 -6.99
C ALA A 47 -9.42 -4.44 -8.13
N TRP A 48 -9.54 -5.77 -8.20
CA TRP A 48 -10.41 -6.44 -9.17
C TRP A 48 -10.95 -7.76 -8.62
N PRO A 49 -12.18 -8.19 -8.99
CA PRO A 49 -12.74 -9.48 -8.57
C PRO A 49 -11.88 -10.63 -9.11
N ALA A 50 -11.41 -11.49 -8.21
CA ALA A 50 -10.67 -12.70 -8.55
C ALA A 50 -10.47 -13.55 -7.29
N ALA A 51 -10.50 -14.87 -7.43
CA ALA A 51 -10.23 -15.80 -6.33
C ALA A 51 -8.91 -15.50 -5.63
N ALA A 52 -8.89 -15.65 -4.30
CA ALA A 52 -7.71 -15.41 -3.49
C ALA A 52 -6.48 -16.20 -3.99
N GLN A 53 -5.30 -15.57 -3.92
CA GLN A 53 -4.01 -16.20 -4.21
C GLN A 53 -2.97 -15.75 -3.19
N PRO A 54 -1.93 -16.56 -2.94
CA PRO A 54 -0.80 -16.11 -2.13
C PRO A 54 -0.23 -14.79 -2.66
N ALA A 55 0.10 -13.89 -1.74
CA ALA A 55 0.74 -12.63 -2.10
C ALA A 55 2.06 -12.90 -2.83
N ARG A 56 2.30 -12.16 -3.93
CA ARG A 56 3.52 -12.26 -4.72
C ARG A 56 4.20 -10.89 -4.81
N VAL A 57 5.46 -10.84 -4.41
CA VAL A 57 6.30 -9.65 -4.62
C VAL A 57 6.69 -9.57 -6.09
N LEU A 58 6.25 -8.51 -6.78
CA LEU A 58 6.62 -8.27 -8.17
C LEU A 58 7.89 -7.43 -8.30
N ARG A 59 8.11 -6.51 -7.37
CA ARG A 59 9.27 -5.62 -7.31
C ARG A 59 9.47 -5.15 -5.88
N GLN A 60 10.72 -5.11 -5.43
CA GLN A 60 11.12 -4.53 -4.16
C GLN A 60 12.40 -3.74 -4.41
N THR A 61 12.37 -2.45 -4.11
CA THR A 61 13.52 -1.54 -4.31
C THR A 61 13.76 -0.61 -3.13
N ASP A 62 12.91 -0.70 -2.10
CA ASP A 62 13.08 0.00 -0.84
C ASP A 62 14.18 -0.67 0.00
N SER A 63 15.15 0.13 0.43
CA SER A 63 16.27 -0.30 1.28
C SER A 63 15.85 -0.39 2.74
N TYR A 64 15.03 0.56 3.21
CA TYR A 64 14.59 0.56 4.61
C TYR A 64 13.63 -0.59 4.89
N GLY A 65 12.61 -0.80 4.04
CA GLY A 65 11.72 -1.93 4.25
C GLY A 65 12.44 -3.27 4.04
N ALA A 66 13.50 -3.34 3.22
CA ALA A 66 14.33 -4.55 3.14
C ALA A 66 14.98 -4.87 4.49
N SER A 67 15.55 -3.88 5.19
CA SER A 67 16.18 -4.08 6.50
C SER A 67 15.17 -4.50 7.58
N VAL A 68 13.94 -3.95 7.54
CA VAL A 68 12.87 -4.30 8.48
C VAL A 68 12.39 -5.75 8.28
N ARG A 69 12.37 -6.27 7.05
CA ARG A 69 11.93 -7.66 6.77
C ARG A 69 12.93 -8.72 7.23
N THR A 70 14.19 -8.35 7.38
CA THR A 70 15.28 -9.26 7.79
C THR A 70 15.52 -9.30 9.30
N ARG A 71 14.82 -8.45 10.06
CA ARG A 71 14.92 -8.37 11.52
C ARG A 71 13.86 -9.26 12.18
#